data_AF-A0AAV5YZY0-F1
#
_entry.id   AF-A0AAV5YZY0-F1
#
_cell.length_a   1.000
_cell.length_b   1.000
_cell.length_c   1.000
_cell.angle_alpha   90.00
_cell.angle_beta   90.00
_cell.angle_gamma   90.00
#
_symmetry.space_group_name_H-M   'P 1'
#
loop_
_entity.id
_entity.type
_entity.pdbx_description
1 polymer ?
#
loop_
_entity_poly.entity_id
_entity_poly.type
_entity_poly.pdbx_seq_one_letter_code
_entity_poly.pdbx_strand_id
1 'polypeptide(L)'
;MTRRLRGAVIGLGNVAVHGHLPGWRQRADAVIVAATDLHPARQAECRTALPGARWHDSVESLLAGEDLDFVDVCTPPSSHPALIEAALAHGLHVL
;
A
#
# COMPACT_ATOMS: atom_id res chain seq x y z
N MET A 1 25.39 2.05 -1.11
CA MET A 1 24.15 1.57 -1.75
C MET A 1 22.99 2.34 -1.14
N THR A 2 22.11 2.91 -1.96
CA THR A 2 20.92 3.63 -1.48
C THR A 2 19.94 2.65 -0.83
N ARG A 3 19.31 3.07 0.27
CA ARG A 3 18.32 2.28 1.00
C ARG A 3 17.12 1.98 0.08
N ARG A 4 16.60 0.75 0.12
CA ARG A 4 15.36 0.36 -0.57
C ARG A 4 14.16 1.08 0.06
N LEU A 5 13.33 1.72 -0.76
CA LEU A 5 12.12 2.41 -0.33
C LEU A 5 11.05 1.42 0.11
N ARG A 6 10.32 1.76 1.17
CA ARG A 6 9.28 0.94 1.80
C ARG A 6 7.92 1.55 1.48
N GLY A 7 7.11 0.81 0.73
CA GLY A 7 5.79 1.24 0.30
C GLY A 7 4.67 0.47 0.98
N ALA A 8 3.49 1.05 0.98
CA ALA A 8 2.26 0.35 1.31
C ALA A 8 1.20 0.51 0.22
N VAL A 9 0.30 -0.46 0.10
CA VAL A 9 -0.82 -0.40 -0.85
C VAL A 9 -2.12 -0.20 -0.07
N ILE A 10 -2.89 0.83 -0.44
CA ILE A 10 -4.24 1.08 0.08
C ILE A 10 -5.23 0.69 -1.00
N GLY A 11 -5.99 -0.39 -0.76
CA GLY A 11 -6.89 -1.00 -1.74
C GLY A 11 -6.20 -2.13 -2.51
N LEU A 12 -6.69 -3.35 -2.35
CA LEU A 12 -6.17 -4.56 -2.97
C LEU A 12 -7.14 -5.15 -4.01
N GLY A 13 -7.84 -4.26 -4.74
CA GLY A 13 -8.72 -4.65 -5.84
C GLY A 13 -7.96 -5.01 -7.13
N ASN A 14 -8.71 -5.16 -8.22
CA ASN A 14 -8.16 -5.61 -9.50
C ASN A 14 -7.01 -4.74 -10.03
N VAL A 15 -7.07 -3.42 -9.86
CA VAL A 15 -6.02 -2.51 -10.33
C VAL A 15 -4.70 -2.72 -9.59
N ALA A 16 -4.76 -2.94 -8.27
CA ALA A 16 -3.60 -3.30 -7.47
C ALA A 16 -3.03 -4.65 -7.94
N VAL A 17 -3.85 -5.70 -7.91
CA VAL A 17 -3.41 -7.08 -8.11
C VAL A 17 -2.87 -7.33 -9.52
N HIS A 18 -3.53 -6.77 -10.54
CA HIS A 18 -3.20 -7.03 -11.94
C HIS A 18 -2.38 -5.92 -12.62
N GLY A 19 -2.35 -4.71 -12.05
CA GLY A 19 -1.62 -3.57 -12.60
C GLY A 19 -0.38 -3.21 -11.79
N HIS A 20 -0.59 -2.74 -10.57
CA HIS A 20 0.46 -2.10 -9.77
C HIS A 20 1.44 -3.12 -9.16
N LEU A 21 0.93 -4.19 -8.53
CA LEU A 21 1.77 -5.19 -7.86
C LEU A 21 2.78 -5.88 -8.80
N PRO A 22 2.43 -6.25 -10.05
CA PRO A 22 3.42 -6.72 -11.03
C PRO A 22 4.55 -5.73 -11.29
N GLY A 23 4.25 -4.42 -11.31
CA GLY A 23 5.26 -3.37 -11.45
C GLY A 23 6.18 -3.29 -10.23
N TRP A 24 5.61 -3.27 -9.03
CA TRP A 24 6.39 -3.21 -7.78
C TRP A 24 7.33 -4.39 -7.60
N ARG A 25 6.92 -5.61 -7.99
CA ARG A 25 7.77 -6.81 -7.93
C ARG A 25 9.02 -6.74 -8.80
N GLN A 26 9.02 -5.88 -9.82
CA GLN A 26 10.17 -5.70 -10.72
C GLN A 26 11.16 -4.64 -10.21
N ARG A 27 10.82 -3.91 -9.14
CA ARG A 27 11.67 -2.87 -8.56
C ARG A 27 12.72 -3.48 -7.64
N ALA A 28 13.99 -3.14 -7.86
CA ALA A 28 15.07 -3.49 -6.94
C ALA A 28 15.24 -2.46 -5.81
N ASP A 29 14.72 -1.25 -6.01
CA ASP A 29 14.87 -0.05 -5.20
C ASP A 29 13.63 0.30 -4.35
N ALA A 30 12.53 -0.47 -4.48
CA ALA A 30 11.34 -0.36 -3.66
C ALA A 30 10.80 -1.74 -3.26
N VAL A 31 10.05 -1.80 -2.15
CA VAL A 31 9.34 -3.00 -1.70
C VAL A 31 8.04 -2.62 -1.02
N ILE A 32 6.96 -3.34 -1.33
CA ILE A 32 5.69 -3.21 -0.61
C ILE A 32 5.75 -4.04 0.66
N VAL A 33 5.65 -3.38 1.81
CA VAL A 33 5.82 -3.97 3.15
C VAL A 33 4.53 -3.98 3.96
N ALA A 34 3.49 -3.28 3.52
CA ALA A 34 2.20 -3.25 4.19
C ALA A 34 1.05 -3.08 3.19
N ALA A 35 -0.15 -3.52 3.59
CA ALA A 35 -1.36 -3.30 2.83
C ALA A 35 -2.59 -3.20 3.72
N THR A 36 -3.62 -2.51 3.24
CA THR A 36 -4.96 -2.47 3.84
C THR A 36 -6.02 -2.41 2.73
N ASP A 37 -7.24 -2.85 3.03
CA ASP A 37 -8.43 -2.68 2.18
C ASP A 37 -9.66 -2.54 3.09
N LEU A 38 -10.68 -1.86 2.58
CA LEU A 38 -11.99 -1.75 3.24
C LEU A 38 -12.66 -3.12 3.43
N HIS A 39 -12.35 -4.10 2.57
CA HIS A 39 -12.92 -5.45 2.61
C HIS A 39 -11.94 -6.42 3.27
N PRO A 40 -12.22 -6.90 4.50
CA PRO A 40 -11.32 -7.82 5.22
C PRO A 40 -11.03 -9.12 4.46
N ALA A 41 -11.95 -9.54 3.56
CA ALA A 41 -11.75 -10.68 2.69
C ALA A 41 -10.49 -10.57 1.79
N ARG A 42 -10.03 -9.34 1.49
CA ARG A 42 -8.81 -9.08 0.72
C ARG A 42 -7.53 -9.43 1.48
N GLN A 43 -7.60 -9.68 2.79
CA GLN A 43 -6.45 -10.14 3.55
C GLN A 43 -5.87 -11.46 3.00
N ALA A 44 -6.72 -12.38 2.55
CA ALA A 44 -6.27 -13.63 1.95
C ALA A 44 -5.47 -13.37 0.67
N GLU A 45 -5.96 -12.47 -0.19
CA GLU A 45 -5.26 -12.05 -1.41
C GLU A 45 -3.94 -11.35 -1.09
N CYS A 46 -3.90 -10.52 -0.04
CA CYS A 46 -2.67 -9.90 0.43
C CYS A 46 -1.60 -10.95 0.76
N ARG A 47 -1.96 -12.02 1.49
CA ARG A 47 -1.01 -13.08 1.85
C ARG A 47 -0.46 -13.80 0.62
N THR A 48 -1.27 -13.98 -0.41
CA THR A 48 -0.83 -14.62 -1.66
C THR A 48 -0.03 -13.67 -2.55
N ALA A 49 -0.48 -12.42 -2.71
CA ALA A 49 0.14 -11.47 -3.63
C ALA A 49 1.36 -10.77 -3.03
N LEU A 50 1.39 -10.58 -1.71
CA LEU A 50 2.41 -9.86 -0.95
C LEU A 50 2.77 -10.66 0.32
N PRO A 51 3.42 -11.83 0.18
CA PRO A 51 3.67 -12.73 1.32
C PRO A 51 4.54 -12.12 2.44
N GLY A 52 5.28 -11.05 2.16
CA GLY A 52 6.07 -10.31 3.15
C GLY A 52 5.41 -9.03 3.68
N ALA A 53 4.22 -8.67 3.19
CA ALA A 53 3.54 -7.46 3.63
C ALA A 53 2.70 -7.71 4.89
N ARG A 54 2.74 -6.76 5.83
CA ARG A 54 1.83 -6.74 6.97
C ARG A 54 0.45 -6.27 6.54
N TRP A 55 -0.57 -7.01 6.93
CA TRP A 55 -1.95 -6.56 6.82
C TRP A 55 -2.32 -5.62 7.96
N HIS A 56 -3.02 -4.55 7.63
CA HIS A 56 -3.60 -3.59 8.56
C HIS A 56 -5.10 -3.52 8.37
N ASP A 57 -5.85 -3.48 9.47
CA ASP A 57 -7.32 -3.48 9.43
C ASP A 57 -7.89 -2.08 9.13
N SER A 58 -7.07 -1.04 9.15
CA SER A 58 -7.45 0.30 8.72
C SER A 58 -6.28 1.07 8.12
N VAL A 59 -6.60 2.17 7.43
CA VAL A 59 -5.60 3.10 6.87
C VAL A 59 -4.86 3.79 8.01
N GLU A 60 -5.55 4.15 9.09
CA GLU A 60 -4.96 4.79 10.25
C GLU A 60 -3.93 3.88 10.94
N SER A 61 -4.25 2.59 11.12
CA SER A 61 -3.29 1.64 11.71
C SER A 61 -2.08 1.42 10.80
N LEU A 62 -2.29 1.42 9.48
CA LEU A 62 -1.23 1.30 8.48
C LEU A 62 -0.28 2.50 8.53
N LEU A 63 -0.82 3.72 8.53
CA LEU A 63 -0.04 4.96 8.53
C LEU A 63 0.70 5.19 9.86
N ALA A 64 0.16 4.73 10.98
CA ALA A 64 0.78 4.87 12.30
C ALA A 64 1.75 3.72 12.64
N GLY A 65 1.57 2.55 12.05
CA GLY A 65 2.23 1.31 12.50
C GLY A 65 3.49 0.94 11.73
N GLU A 66 3.81 1.63 10.64
CA GLU A 66 4.89 1.24 9.73
C GLU A 66 5.83 2.39 9.42
N ASP A 67 7.12 2.08 9.29
CA ASP A 67 8.12 2.97 8.71
C ASP A 67 8.00 2.90 7.18
N LEU A 68 7.28 3.86 6.60
CA LEU A 68 6.95 3.95 5.18
C LEU A 68 7.61 5.18 4.55
N ASP A 69 8.00 5.05 3.29
CA ASP A 69 8.43 6.16 2.43
C ASP A 69 7.28 6.64 1.53
N PHE A 70 6.36 5.75 1.17
CA PHE A 70 5.26 6.07 0.26
C PHE A 70 4.03 5.16 0.43
N VAL A 71 2.91 5.60 -0.12
CA VAL A 71 1.71 4.78 -0.33
C VAL A 71 1.31 4.79 -1.80
N ASP A 72 0.72 3.68 -2.24
CA ASP A 72 0.07 3.52 -3.55
C ASP A 72 -1.43 3.35 -3.35
N VAL A 73 -2.21 4.35 -3.79
CA VAL A 73 -3.66 4.44 -3.56
C VAL A 73 -4.42 3.79 -4.71
N CYS A 74 -4.69 2.50 -4.55
CA CYS A 74 -5.41 1.65 -5.49
C CYS A 74 -6.91 1.51 -5.17
N THR A 75 -7.54 2.57 -4.65
CA THR A 75 -8.98 2.60 -4.30
C THR A 75 -9.84 3.26 -5.40
N PRO A 76 -11.18 3.25 -5.34
CA PRO A 76 -12.01 4.05 -6.25
C PRO A 76 -11.66 5.55 -6.18
N PRO A 77 -11.72 6.31 -7.29
CA PRO A 77 -11.30 7.71 -7.31
C PRO A 77 -12.01 8.62 -6.30
N SER A 78 -13.24 8.29 -5.90
CA SER A 78 -13.99 9.07 -4.91
C SER A 78 -13.38 9.05 -3.51
N SER A 79 -12.60 8.02 -3.15
CA SER A 79 -11.91 7.94 -1.85
C SER A 79 -10.50 8.53 -1.87
N HIS A 80 -9.95 8.85 -3.05
CA HIS A 80 -8.56 9.32 -3.18
C HIS A 80 -8.26 10.59 -2.38
N PRO A 81 -9.09 11.67 -2.41
CA PRO A 81 -8.72 12.92 -1.77
C PRO A 81 -8.41 12.75 -0.28
N ALA A 82 -9.28 12.07 0.47
CA ALA A 82 -9.10 11.85 1.90
C ALA A 82 -7.88 10.96 2.21
N LEU A 83 -7.61 9.94 1.38
CA LEU A 83 -6.47 9.04 1.57
C LEU A 83 -5.13 9.73 1.25
N ILE A 84 -5.12 10.53 0.19
CA ILE A 84 -3.97 11.36 -0.20
C ILE A 84 -3.67 12.35 0.91
N GLU A 85 -4.67 13.09 1.40
CA GLU A 85 -4.51 14.06 2.49
C GLU A 85 -3.95 13.39 3.76
N ALA A 86 -4.50 12.23 4.14
CA ALA A 86 -4.03 11.47 5.31
C ALA A 86 -2.57 11.02 5.17
N ALA A 87 -2.17 10.49 4.00
CA ALA A 87 -0.80 10.05 3.75
C ALA A 87 0.20 11.22 3.71
N LEU A 88 -0.17 12.32 3.06
CA LEU A 88 0.66 13.54 3.02
C LEU A 88 0.85 14.15 4.41
N ALA A 89 -0.17 14.10 5.27
CA ALA A 89 -0.06 14.55 6.66
C ALA A 89 0.96 13.73 7.48
N HIS A 90 1.27 12.50 7.06
CA HIS A 90 2.32 11.65 7.63
C HIS A 90 3.68 11.82 6.93
N GLY A 91 3.80 12.75 5.97
CA GLY A 91 5.03 13.01 5.23
C GLY A 91 5.36 11.94 4.18
N LEU A 92 4.39 11.10 3.80
CA LEU A 92 4.58 10.04 2.82
C LEU A 92 4.41 10.55 1.39
N HIS A 93 5.17 10.00 0.46
CA HIS A 93 4.88 10.19 -0.96
C HIS A 93 3.64 9.39 -1.37
N VAL A 94 2.90 9.88 -2.37
CA VAL A 94 1.65 9.24 -2.80
C VAL A 94 1.69 8.98 -4.29
N LEU A 95 1.32 7.75 -4.67
CA LEU A 95 1.14 7.28 -6.05
C LEU A 95 -0.31 6.90 -6.31
#